data_AF-A0AAW1RBE8-F1
#
_entry.id   AF-A0AAW1RBE8-F1
#
_cell.length_a   1.000
_cell.length_b   1.000
_cell.length_c   1.000
_cell.angle_alpha   90.00
_cell.angle_beta   90.00
_cell.angle_gamma   90.00
#
_symmetry.space_group_name_H-M   'P 1'
#
loop_
_entity.id
_entity.type
_entity.pdbx_description
1 polymer ?
#
loop_
_entity_poly.entity_id
_entity_poly.type
_entity_poly.pdbx_seq_one_letter_code
_entity_poly.pdbx_strand_id
1 'polypeptide(L)'
;MRQQSLRGSGSRDRPVRSLALLRRSVASHAAAARVGSLSAGGLRFGVVVARFNDLVTKPLLEGVLEGFERHGVPREEVEVAWVPGSFELPLVAKSMARSGRFDAIVTVGAVVRGATAHFDAVVGAATSGVLGAAADSGVPVVFCVMTTDTMEQALDRAGGKAGNKGYEGALTAIEMANLLKDLRAKGLAVAPW
;
A
#
# COMPACT_ATOMS: atom_id res chain seq x y z
N MET A 1 -19.99 30.72 -41.67
CA MET A 1 -20.49 29.33 -41.61
C MET A 1 -19.74 28.64 -40.48
N ARG A 2 -20.45 28.28 -39.40
CA ARG A 2 -19.89 27.63 -38.19
C ARG A 2 -19.43 26.20 -38.51
N GLN A 3 -18.38 25.74 -37.84
CA GLN A 3 -18.40 24.40 -37.20
C GLN A 3 -17.29 24.29 -36.13
N GLN A 4 -17.75 24.11 -34.88
CA GLN A 4 -17.00 23.57 -33.74
C GLN A 4 -17.05 22.03 -33.80
N SER A 5 -16.03 21.35 -33.29
CA SER A 5 -16.08 19.95 -32.81
C SER A 5 -14.73 19.60 -32.15
N LEU A 6 -14.51 19.90 -30.86
CA LEU A 6 -14.62 18.96 -29.74
C LEU A 6 -14.05 17.55 -30.04
N ARG A 7 -12.80 17.31 -29.66
CA ARG A 7 -12.33 15.95 -29.29
C ARG A 7 -11.75 16.00 -27.88
N GLY A 8 -12.43 15.27 -27.00
CA GLY A 8 -12.24 15.27 -25.57
C GLY A 8 -10.87 14.76 -25.14
N SER A 9 -10.41 15.36 -24.04
CA SER A 9 -9.32 14.90 -23.19
C SER A 9 -9.63 13.50 -22.67
N GLY A 10 -8.96 12.49 -23.23
CA GLY A 10 -8.89 11.17 -22.64
C GLY A 10 -8.12 11.26 -21.32
N SER A 11 -8.84 11.42 -20.20
CA SER A 11 -8.27 11.38 -18.86
C SER A 11 -7.70 9.98 -18.58
N ARG A 12 -6.38 9.91 -18.45
CA ARG A 12 -5.58 8.71 -18.19
C ARG A 12 -5.64 8.32 -16.70
N ASP A 13 -6.83 8.27 -16.13
CA ASP A 13 -7.02 8.16 -14.67
C ASP A 13 -8.06 7.08 -14.30
N ARG A 14 -7.85 5.86 -14.80
CA ARG A 14 -8.77 4.71 -14.59
C ARG A 14 -8.21 3.53 -13.76
N PRO A 15 -7.65 3.77 -12.56
CA PRO A 15 -7.73 2.75 -11.50
C PRO A 15 -8.54 3.18 -10.27
N VAL A 16 -8.62 4.49 -9.95
CA VAL A 16 -9.16 4.98 -8.67
C VAL A 16 -10.70 4.89 -8.57
N ARG A 17 -11.42 4.86 -9.70
CA ARG A 17 -12.89 4.71 -9.72
C ARG A 17 -13.37 3.37 -9.13
N SER A 18 -12.54 2.33 -9.14
CA SER A 18 -12.92 1.00 -8.67
C SER A 18 -13.15 0.98 -7.16
N LEU A 19 -12.25 1.55 -6.35
CA LEU A 19 -12.38 1.59 -4.89
C LEU A 19 -13.59 2.41 -4.42
N ALA A 20 -13.82 3.59 -4.99
CA ALA A 20 -14.97 4.42 -4.61
C ALA A 20 -16.33 3.76 -4.94
N LEU A 21 -16.41 3.03 -6.06
CA LEU A 21 -17.60 2.25 -6.43
C LEU A 21 -17.75 0.99 -5.56
N LEU A 22 -16.64 0.33 -5.23
CA LEU A 22 -16.64 -0.81 -4.30
C LEU A 22 -17.18 -0.36 -2.93
N ARG A 23 -16.74 0.79 -2.40
CA ARG A 23 -17.22 1.37 -1.12
C ARG A 23 -18.74 1.49 -1.05
N ARG A 24 -19.38 1.96 -2.13
CA ARG A 24 -20.86 2.07 -2.20
C ARG A 24 -21.55 0.71 -2.23
N SER A 25 -20.92 -0.29 -2.85
CA SER A 25 -21.44 -1.66 -2.92
C SER A 25 -21.32 -2.41 -1.59
N VAL A 26 -20.18 -2.32 -0.88
CA VAL A 26 -19.98 -3.08 0.38
C VAL A 26 -20.82 -2.53 1.53
N ALA A 27 -21.02 -1.21 1.57
CA ALA A 27 -21.82 -0.58 2.62
C ALA A 27 -23.32 -0.92 2.55
N SER A 28 -23.83 -1.44 1.42
CA SER A 28 -25.27 -1.68 1.24
C SER A 28 -25.77 -3.05 1.69
N HIS A 29 -24.91 -3.96 2.13
CA HIS A 29 -25.27 -5.36 2.38
C HIS A 29 -25.43 -5.74 3.87
N ALA A 30 -25.22 -4.82 4.82
CA ALA A 30 -25.48 -5.06 6.25
C ALA A 30 -25.74 -3.76 7.02
N ALA A 31 -26.66 -3.80 8.01
CA ALA A 31 -27.08 -2.64 8.80
C ALA A 31 -25.96 -1.96 9.62
N ALA A 32 -24.79 -2.60 9.77
CA ALA A 32 -23.64 -2.08 10.52
C ALA A 32 -22.31 -2.19 9.75
N ALA A 33 -22.33 -2.16 8.41
CA ALA A 33 -21.10 -2.18 7.61
C ALA A 33 -20.19 -0.98 7.94
N ARG A 34 -18.89 -1.24 8.15
CA ARG A 34 -17.88 -0.22 8.48
C ARG A 34 -16.77 -0.23 7.44
N VAL A 35 -16.37 0.95 7.02
CA VAL A 35 -15.32 1.17 6.02
C VAL A 35 -14.47 2.33 6.52
N GLY A 36 -13.14 2.20 6.46
CA GLY A 36 -12.23 3.27 6.85
C GLY A 36 -12.42 4.52 5.98
N SER A 37 -12.17 5.69 6.55
CA SER A 37 -12.08 6.91 5.74
C SER A 37 -10.73 6.93 5.00
N LEU A 38 -10.67 7.66 3.88
CA LEU A 38 -9.41 7.92 3.17
C LEU A 38 -8.75 9.24 3.62
N SER A 39 -9.12 9.78 4.78
CA SER A 39 -8.45 10.96 5.33
C SER A 39 -7.29 10.51 6.21
N ALA A 40 -6.08 10.95 5.90
CA ALA A 40 -4.87 10.54 6.58
C ALA A 40 -4.42 11.54 7.68
N GLY A 41 -5.14 12.66 7.84
CA GLY A 41 -4.77 13.72 8.78
C GLY A 41 -4.62 13.21 10.22
N GLY A 42 -3.44 13.43 10.81
CA GLY A 42 -3.10 13.01 12.16
C GLY A 42 -2.80 11.51 12.32
N LEU A 43 -2.68 10.75 11.23
CA LEU A 43 -2.16 9.38 11.23
C LEU A 43 -0.66 9.39 10.89
N ARG A 44 0.09 8.45 11.46
CA ARG A 44 1.54 8.30 11.28
C ARG A 44 1.83 7.03 10.50
N PHE A 45 2.61 7.15 9.43
CA PHE A 45 2.91 6.03 8.53
C PHE A 45 4.40 5.75 8.48
N GLY A 46 4.73 4.46 8.38
CA GLY A 46 6.08 3.99 8.09
C GLY A 46 6.12 3.25 6.76
N VAL A 47 7.23 3.33 6.05
CA VAL A 47 7.46 2.60 4.81
C VAL A 47 8.77 1.84 4.89
N VAL A 48 8.75 0.55 4.62
CA VAL A 48 9.97 -0.28 4.54
C VAL A 48 10.19 -0.65 3.08
N VAL A 49 11.35 -0.31 2.52
CA VAL A 49 11.60 -0.42 1.08
C VAL A 49 12.80 -1.31 0.82
N ALA A 50 12.62 -2.33 -0.03
CA ALA A 50 13.72 -3.13 -0.54
C ALA A 50 14.52 -2.34 -1.61
N ARG A 51 15.85 -2.33 -1.47
CA ARG A 51 16.76 -1.72 -2.45
C ARG A 51 16.91 -2.56 -3.73
N PHE A 52 16.77 -3.88 -3.63
CA PHE A 52 16.82 -4.74 -4.81
C PHE A 52 15.66 -4.44 -5.77
N ASN A 53 15.96 -4.39 -7.08
CA ASN A 53 15.04 -3.94 -8.14
C ASN A 53 14.58 -2.47 -7.98
N ASP A 54 15.52 -1.54 -7.72
CA ASP A 54 15.21 -0.12 -7.47
C ASP A 54 14.52 0.61 -8.63
N LEU A 55 14.72 0.14 -9.87
CA LEU A 55 13.96 0.59 -11.05
C LEU A 55 12.44 0.40 -10.89
N VAL A 56 12.01 -0.52 -10.02
CA VAL A 56 10.60 -0.77 -9.68
C VAL A 56 10.28 -0.21 -8.29
N THR A 57 11.14 -0.45 -7.28
CA THR A 57 10.82 -0.09 -5.89
C THR A 57 10.85 1.41 -5.63
N LYS A 58 11.69 2.20 -6.33
CA LYS A 58 11.68 3.67 -6.22
C LYS A 58 10.38 4.27 -6.77
N PRO A 59 9.91 3.97 -8.01
CA PRO A 59 8.62 4.46 -8.46
C PRO A 59 7.43 4.00 -7.60
N LEU A 60 7.48 2.81 -7.01
CA LEU A 60 6.48 2.37 -6.04
C LEU A 60 6.53 3.22 -4.76
N LEU A 61 7.70 3.47 -4.20
CA LEU A 61 7.85 4.38 -3.05
C LEU A 61 7.30 5.77 -3.37
N GLU A 62 7.63 6.33 -4.53
CA GLU A 62 7.08 7.63 -4.95
C GLU A 62 5.55 7.61 -5.01
N GLY A 63 4.96 6.52 -5.51
CA GLY A 63 3.51 6.32 -5.50
C GLY A 63 2.93 6.26 -4.08
N VAL A 64 3.62 5.60 -3.13
CA VAL A 64 3.22 5.57 -1.72
C VAL A 64 3.22 6.98 -1.13
N LEU A 65 4.32 7.71 -1.29
CA LEU A 65 4.48 9.07 -0.77
C LEU A 65 3.45 10.04 -1.37
N GLU A 66 3.23 9.96 -2.68
CA GLU A 66 2.17 10.72 -3.36
C GLU A 66 0.78 10.37 -2.81
N GLY A 67 0.51 9.09 -2.54
CA GLY A 67 -0.74 8.64 -1.94
C GLY A 67 -0.98 9.26 -0.58
N PHE A 68 0.02 9.30 0.28
CA PHE A 68 -0.06 9.95 1.59
C PHE A 68 -0.24 11.47 1.49
N GLU A 69 0.57 12.12 0.65
CA GLU A 69 0.53 13.57 0.44
C GLU A 69 -0.85 14.04 -0.02
N ARG A 70 -1.43 13.37 -1.02
CA ARG A 70 -2.77 13.70 -1.54
C ARG A 70 -3.90 13.52 -0.51
N HIS A 71 -3.66 12.79 0.58
CA HIS A 71 -4.65 12.52 1.63
C HIS A 71 -4.32 13.20 2.97
N GLY A 72 -3.34 14.11 2.97
CA GLY A 72 -3.09 15.03 4.09
C GLY A 72 -1.93 14.63 5.01
N VAL A 73 -0.99 13.81 4.55
CA VAL A 73 0.26 13.52 5.27
C VAL A 73 1.44 14.01 4.43
N PRO A 74 2.16 15.07 4.86
CA PRO A 74 3.34 15.55 4.17
C PRO A 74 4.41 14.45 4.01
N ARG A 75 5.17 14.48 2.92
CA ARG A 75 6.16 13.42 2.59
C ARG A 75 7.22 13.30 3.68
N GLU A 76 7.60 14.42 4.28
CA GLU A 76 8.58 14.55 5.37
C GLU A 76 8.11 13.94 6.70
N GLU A 77 6.80 13.71 6.88
CA GLU A 77 6.25 13.05 8.07
C GLU A 77 6.20 11.52 7.92
N VAL A 78 6.50 11.00 6.73
CA VAL A 78 6.54 9.56 6.46
C VAL A 78 7.94 9.02 6.74
N GLU A 79 8.05 8.11 7.70
CA GLU A 79 9.33 7.49 8.06
C GLU A 79 9.67 6.36 7.08
N VAL A 80 10.80 6.46 6.38
CA VAL A 80 11.21 5.48 5.37
C VAL A 80 12.46 4.72 5.81
N ALA A 81 12.36 3.39 5.90
CA ALA A 81 13.47 2.49 6.20
C ALA A 81 13.85 1.65 4.97
N TRP A 82 15.14 1.64 4.61
CA TRP A 82 15.64 0.86 3.47
C TRP A 82 16.27 -0.46 3.94
N VAL A 83 15.90 -1.55 3.27
CA VAL A 83 16.46 -2.90 3.49
C VAL A 83 17.12 -3.45 2.23
N PRO A 84 18.03 -4.43 2.33
CA PRO A 84 18.71 -4.99 1.15
C PRO A 84 17.75 -5.58 0.11
N GLY A 85 16.87 -6.50 0.50
CA GLY A 85 15.91 -7.15 -0.40
C GLY A 85 14.55 -7.39 0.24
N SER A 86 13.63 -8.00 -0.52
CA SER A 86 12.27 -8.27 -0.04
C SER A 86 12.21 -9.28 1.11
N PHE A 87 13.26 -10.09 1.29
CA PHE A 87 13.36 -11.07 2.36
C PHE A 87 13.48 -10.41 3.75
N GLU A 88 14.09 -9.22 3.82
CA GLU A 88 14.28 -8.49 5.08
C GLU A 88 13.10 -7.59 5.46
N LEU A 89 12.15 -7.34 4.54
CA LEU A 89 10.99 -6.48 4.77
C LEU A 89 10.21 -6.85 6.05
N PRO A 90 9.88 -8.13 6.31
CA PRO A 90 9.10 -8.51 7.48
C PRO A 90 9.72 -8.10 8.81
N LEU A 91 11.04 -8.26 8.96
CA LEU A 91 11.74 -8.00 10.21
C LEU A 91 11.65 -6.52 10.58
N VAL A 92 11.96 -5.64 9.63
CA VAL A 92 11.94 -4.19 9.87
C VAL A 92 10.51 -3.68 10.00
N ALA A 93 9.57 -4.19 9.20
CA ALA A 93 8.16 -3.82 9.30
C ALA A 93 7.58 -4.17 10.68
N LYS A 94 7.86 -5.38 11.18
CA LYS A 94 7.45 -5.80 12.53
C LYS A 94 8.09 -4.92 13.61
N SER A 95 9.37 -4.60 13.47
CA SER A 95 10.07 -3.74 14.44
C SER A 95 9.48 -2.33 14.48
N MET A 96 9.20 -1.73 13.31
CA MET A 96 8.56 -0.41 13.22
C MET A 96 7.13 -0.47 13.78
N ALA A 97 6.32 -1.44 13.38
CA ALA A 97 4.96 -1.60 13.85
C ALA A 97 4.88 -1.69 15.39
N ARG A 98 5.77 -2.48 16.02
CA ARG A 98 5.82 -2.64 17.48
C ARG A 98 6.35 -1.43 18.24
N SER A 99 6.85 -0.40 17.56
CA SER A 99 7.42 0.77 18.24
C SER A 99 6.34 1.69 18.84
N GLY A 100 5.05 1.49 18.55
CA GLY A 100 3.97 2.36 19.00
C GLY A 100 3.88 3.71 18.27
N ARG A 101 4.72 3.93 17.25
CA ARG A 101 4.82 5.22 16.54
C ARG A 101 3.98 5.29 15.27
N PHE A 102 3.43 4.19 14.78
CA PHE A 102 2.79 4.10 13.48
C PHE A 102 1.38 3.55 13.57
N ASP A 103 0.48 4.15 12.80
CA ASP A 103 -0.90 3.69 12.62
C ASP A 103 -1.03 2.65 11.50
N ALA A 104 -0.10 2.67 10.54
CA ALA A 104 0.10 1.59 9.56
C ALA A 104 1.53 1.63 8.98
N ILE A 105 1.97 0.48 8.47
CA ILE A 105 3.23 0.31 7.74
C ILE A 105 2.95 -0.16 6.30
N VAL A 106 3.71 0.33 5.33
CA VAL A 106 3.70 -0.19 3.95
C VAL A 106 5.06 -0.84 3.65
N THR A 107 5.07 -2.10 3.24
CA THR A 107 6.30 -2.73 2.74
C THR A 107 6.33 -2.64 1.23
N VAL A 108 7.40 -2.08 0.67
CA VAL A 108 7.62 -1.91 -0.78
C VAL A 108 8.74 -2.81 -1.25
N GLY A 109 8.47 -3.63 -2.26
CA GLY A 109 9.47 -4.52 -2.83
C GLY A 109 9.14 -4.95 -4.25
N ALA A 110 10.10 -5.61 -4.91
CA ALA A 110 9.88 -6.24 -6.20
C ALA A 110 10.76 -7.48 -6.32
N VAL A 111 10.12 -8.61 -6.62
CA VAL A 111 10.74 -9.91 -6.88
C VAL A 111 10.27 -10.34 -8.27
N VAL A 112 11.22 -10.44 -9.20
CA VAL A 112 10.96 -10.84 -10.58
C VAL A 112 11.49 -12.26 -10.77
N ARG A 113 10.70 -13.13 -11.41
CA ARG A 113 11.05 -14.55 -11.60
C ARG A 113 12.35 -14.69 -12.37
N GLY A 114 13.27 -15.48 -11.80
CA GLY A 114 14.52 -15.89 -12.43
C GLY A 114 14.49 -17.37 -12.82
N ALA A 115 15.68 -17.96 -13.02
CA ALA A 115 15.81 -19.35 -13.47
C ALA A 115 15.70 -20.41 -12.37
N THR A 116 15.63 -20.01 -11.10
CA THR A 116 15.69 -20.93 -9.95
C THR A 116 14.50 -20.75 -9.01
N ALA A 117 14.31 -21.73 -8.13
CA ALA A 117 13.29 -21.68 -7.07
C ALA A 117 13.51 -20.56 -6.03
N HIS A 118 14.59 -19.77 -6.15
CA HIS A 118 14.84 -18.62 -5.27
C HIS A 118 13.68 -17.62 -5.29
N PHE A 119 13.01 -17.44 -6.43
CA PHE A 119 11.82 -16.59 -6.53
C PHE A 119 10.76 -17.03 -5.52
N ASP A 120 10.38 -18.31 -5.52
CA ASP A 120 9.29 -18.80 -4.67
C ASP A 120 9.68 -18.74 -3.19
N ALA A 121 10.96 -18.99 -2.86
CA ALA A 121 11.48 -18.87 -1.50
C ALA A 121 11.39 -17.42 -0.97
N VAL A 122 11.81 -16.42 -1.77
CA VAL A 122 11.75 -15.00 -1.36
C VAL A 122 10.33 -14.50 -1.29
N VAL A 123 9.49 -14.81 -2.29
CA VAL A 123 8.07 -14.42 -2.30
C VAL A 123 7.33 -15.03 -1.12
N GLY A 124 7.53 -16.31 -0.85
CA GLY A 124 6.92 -17.00 0.29
C GLY A 124 7.32 -16.36 1.62
N ALA A 125 8.62 -16.18 1.85
CA ALA A 125 9.13 -15.57 3.07
C ALA A 125 8.64 -14.12 3.28
N ALA A 126 8.66 -13.29 2.22
CA ALA A 126 8.16 -11.92 2.30
C ALA A 126 6.64 -11.89 2.58
N THR A 127 5.86 -12.71 1.89
CA THR A 127 4.39 -12.74 2.03
C THR A 127 3.98 -13.20 3.43
N SER A 128 4.47 -14.37 3.87
CA SER A 128 4.16 -14.91 5.19
C SER A 128 4.72 -14.05 6.31
N GLY A 129 5.92 -13.49 6.13
CA GLY A 129 6.54 -12.62 7.12
C GLY A 129 5.80 -11.30 7.29
N VAL A 130 5.36 -10.65 6.21
CA VAL A 130 4.57 -9.41 6.28
C VAL A 130 3.22 -9.66 6.94
N LEU A 131 2.55 -10.77 6.61
CA LEU A 131 1.33 -11.19 7.31
C LEU A 131 1.58 -11.37 8.81
N GLY A 132 2.65 -12.08 9.18
CA GLY A 132 3.05 -12.26 10.58
C GLY A 132 3.36 -10.93 11.28
N ALA A 133 4.02 -9.99 10.61
CA ALA A 133 4.28 -8.66 11.15
C ALA A 133 2.99 -7.91 11.51
N ALA A 134 1.96 -7.99 10.65
CA ALA A 134 0.66 -7.39 10.94
C ALA A 134 -0.07 -8.11 12.09
N ALA A 135 -0.14 -9.44 12.04
CA ALA A 135 -0.85 -10.24 13.04
C ALA A 135 -0.23 -10.09 14.45
N ASP A 136 1.10 -10.11 14.54
CA ASP A 136 1.81 -10.07 15.82
C ASP A 136 1.87 -8.66 16.43
N SER A 137 1.70 -7.61 15.61
CA SER A 137 1.75 -6.22 16.09
C SER A 137 0.36 -5.60 16.26
N GLY A 138 -0.69 -6.14 15.65
CA GLY A 138 -2.00 -5.49 15.63
C GLY A 138 -2.03 -4.13 14.90
N VAL A 139 -0.96 -3.80 14.18
CA VAL A 139 -0.85 -2.63 13.29
C VAL A 139 -0.95 -3.14 11.85
N PRO A 140 -1.73 -2.50 10.97
CA PRO A 140 -1.77 -2.87 9.55
C PRO A 140 -0.38 -2.80 8.93
N VAL A 141 0.06 -3.89 8.31
CA VAL A 141 1.26 -3.93 7.47
C VAL A 141 0.83 -4.30 6.06
N VAL A 142 0.91 -3.33 5.15
CA VAL A 142 0.44 -3.48 3.76
C VAL A 142 1.53 -4.10 2.90
N PHE A 143 1.18 -5.20 2.22
CA PHE A 143 2.06 -5.90 1.30
C PHE A 143 2.06 -5.25 -0.09
N CYS A 144 2.98 -4.31 -0.33
CA CYS A 144 3.24 -3.70 -1.64
C CYS A 144 4.52 -4.28 -2.28
N VAL A 145 4.58 -5.62 -2.40
CA VAL A 145 5.70 -6.32 -3.05
C VAL A 145 5.24 -6.86 -4.39
N MET A 146 5.87 -6.43 -5.48
CA MET A 146 5.56 -6.94 -6.81
C MET A 146 6.16 -8.33 -6.99
N THR A 147 5.32 -9.30 -7.34
CA THR A 147 5.70 -10.70 -7.55
C THR A 147 5.35 -11.06 -8.99
N THR A 148 6.27 -10.80 -9.91
CA THR A 148 6.00 -10.84 -11.35
C THR A 148 6.90 -11.83 -12.08
N ASP A 149 6.42 -12.34 -13.21
CA ASP A 149 7.21 -13.25 -14.05
C ASP A 149 8.22 -12.47 -14.91
N THR A 150 7.93 -11.21 -15.24
CA THR A 150 8.82 -10.37 -16.06
C THR A 150 9.03 -8.98 -15.44
N MET A 151 10.13 -8.33 -15.85
CA MET A 151 10.41 -6.94 -15.46
C MET A 151 9.37 -5.97 -16.06
N GLU A 152 8.88 -6.22 -17.28
CA GLU A 152 7.84 -5.39 -17.90
C GLU A 152 6.56 -5.36 -17.03
N GLN A 153 6.12 -6.52 -16.55
CA GLN A 153 4.97 -6.61 -15.65
C GLN A 153 5.16 -5.82 -14.35
N ALA A 154 6.39 -5.75 -13.84
CA ALA A 154 6.73 -4.99 -12.64
C ALA A 154 6.68 -3.48 -12.91
N LEU A 155 7.30 -3.03 -14.01
CA LEU A 155 7.30 -1.63 -14.43
C LEU A 155 5.89 -1.12 -14.73
N ASP A 156 5.05 -1.94 -15.37
CA ASP A 156 3.65 -1.60 -15.64
C ASP A 156 2.85 -1.28 -14.39
N ARG A 157 3.20 -1.91 -13.26
CA ARG A 157 2.56 -1.74 -11.95
C ARG A 157 3.22 -0.67 -11.08
N ALA A 158 4.36 -0.13 -11.51
CA ALA A 158 5.14 0.87 -10.80
C ALA A 158 5.02 2.25 -11.46
N GLY A 159 3.80 2.61 -11.92
CA GLY A 159 3.52 3.86 -12.61
C GLY A 159 3.40 3.75 -14.13
N GLY A 160 3.49 2.53 -14.67
CA GLY A 160 3.25 2.24 -16.09
C GLY A 160 1.77 2.03 -16.43
N LYS A 161 1.51 1.16 -17.41
CA LYS A 161 0.17 1.01 -18.01
C LYS A 161 -0.91 0.48 -17.06
N ALA A 162 -0.52 -0.16 -15.96
CA ALA A 162 -1.40 -0.70 -14.94
C ALA A 162 -1.51 0.20 -13.69
N GLY A 163 -1.02 1.44 -13.76
CA GLY A 163 -1.02 2.38 -12.65
C GLY A 163 0.14 2.14 -11.68
N ASN A 164 0.01 2.66 -10.46
CA ASN A 164 1.05 2.57 -9.43
C ASN A 164 0.51 1.83 -8.19
N LYS A 165 1.03 0.62 -7.94
CA LYS A 165 0.66 -0.20 -6.77
C LYS A 165 1.16 0.36 -5.44
N GLY A 166 2.16 1.23 -5.47
CA GLY A 166 2.55 2.02 -4.31
C GLY A 166 1.44 2.96 -3.85
N TYR A 167 0.84 3.70 -4.79
CA TYR A 167 -0.28 4.60 -4.50
C TYR A 167 -1.49 3.83 -3.92
N GLU A 168 -1.86 2.70 -4.53
CA GLU A 168 -2.91 1.83 -3.99
C GLU A 168 -2.56 1.27 -2.59
N GLY A 169 -1.28 0.98 -2.35
CA GLY A 169 -0.77 0.57 -1.04
C GLY A 169 -0.95 1.64 0.03
N ALA A 170 -0.68 2.91 -0.29
CA ALA A 170 -0.92 4.04 0.62
C ALA A 170 -2.42 4.18 0.95
N LEU A 171 -3.31 4.11 -0.04
CA LEU A 171 -4.76 4.15 0.20
C LEU A 171 -5.22 3.03 1.13
N THR A 172 -4.69 1.82 0.90
CA THR A 172 -4.98 0.66 1.74
C THR A 172 -4.51 0.89 3.18
N ALA A 173 -3.31 1.46 3.37
CA ALA A 173 -2.79 1.78 4.69
C ALA A 173 -3.67 2.79 5.43
N ILE A 174 -4.09 3.87 4.75
CA ILE A 174 -4.97 4.91 5.31
C ILE A 174 -6.32 4.30 5.72
N GLU A 175 -6.94 3.52 4.83
CA GLU A 175 -8.26 2.93 5.08
C GLU A 175 -8.21 1.94 6.25
N MET A 176 -7.18 1.09 6.31
CA MET A 176 -7.01 0.11 7.38
C MET A 176 -6.70 0.76 8.73
N ALA A 177 -5.85 1.79 8.77
CA ALA A 177 -5.57 2.55 9.98
C ALA A 177 -6.85 3.19 10.54
N ASN A 178 -7.64 3.85 9.69
CA ASN A 178 -8.91 4.44 10.09
C ASN A 178 -9.95 3.41 10.53
N LEU A 179 -10.05 2.28 9.82
CA LEU A 179 -10.98 1.22 10.18
C LEU A 179 -10.66 0.65 11.56
N LEU A 180 -9.40 0.30 11.84
CA LEU A 180 -9.01 -0.21 13.16
C LEU A 180 -9.22 0.83 14.26
N LYS A 181 -8.93 2.11 13.99
CA LYS A 181 -9.21 3.20 14.93
C LYS A 181 -10.71 3.30 15.26
N ASP A 182 -11.58 3.22 14.25
CA ASP A 182 -13.04 3.24 14.43
C ASP A 182 -13.54 2.02 15.22
N LEU A 183 -13.04 0.83 14.91
CA LEU A 183 -13.40 -0.40 15.63
C LEU A 183 -12.98 -0.33 17.11
N ARG A 184 -11.78 0.18 17.40
CA ARG A 184 -11.29 0.38 18.78
C ARG A 184 -12.12 1.39 19.54
N ALA A 185 -12.43 2.54 18.92
CA ALA A 185 -13.26 3.58 19.53
C ALA A 185 -14.66 3.07 19.93
N LYS A 186 -15.13 1.99 19.29
CA LYS A 186 -16.43 1.35 19.54
C LYS A 186 -16.33 0.08 20.40
N GLY A 187 -15.15 -0.26 20.91
CA GLY A 187 -14.93 -1.47 21.70
C GLY A 187 -15.06 -2.78 20.90
N LEU A 188 -14.93 -2.72 19.58
CA LEU A 188 -15.05 -3.87 18.66
C LEU A 188 -13.68 -4.46 18.27
N ALA A 189 -12.58 -3.81 18.64
CA ALA A 189 -11.22 -4.29 18.44
C ALA A 189 -10.35 -3.89 19.63
N VAL A 190 -9.35 -4.73 19.93
CA VAL A 190 -8.38 -4.46 20.99
C VAL A 190 -7.33 -3.45 20.53
N ALA A 191 -6.76 -2.74 21.51
CA ALA A 191 -5.51 -2.01 21.29
C ALA A 191 -4.40 -3.02 20.93
N PRO A 192 -3.40 -2.61 20.13
CA PRO A 192 -2.33 -3.50 19.75
C PRO A 192 -1.43 -3.89 20.95
N TRP A 193 -1.49 -3.15 22.05
CA TRP A 193 -0.91 -3.41 23.38
C TRP A 193 -1.51 -2.45 24.41
#